data_AF-A0A7X1NLF7-F1
#
_entry.id   AF-A0A7X1NLF7-F1
#
_cell.length_a   1.000
_cell.length_b   1.000
_cell.length_c   1.000
_cell.angle_alpha   90.00
_cell.angle_beta   90.00
_cell.angle_gamma   90.00
#
_symmetry.space_group_name_H-M   'P 1'
#
loop_
_entity.id
_entity.type
_entity.pdbx_description
1 polymer ?
#
loop_
_entity_poly.entity_id
_entity_poly.type
_entity_poly.pdbx_seq_one_letter_code
_entity_poly.pdbx_strand_id
1 'polypeptide(L)'
;MDPRGCYPAGVRHVPTGFFYADEDVAFSVVQGGDWADVIDDAPYSEFDWASPEELRFMASLVLCELRDEPYVSLYPVVRYSPRLDARDLDMTCPLTVHRVRDLILKTAGDVVGPFGQHGRLTGTIPKKYTVIPADRYGFDRLLRFWDKLRGASFVFYRGIYTLIKADMLRQHYEFNEEAILSLYIALDASFSLVKSHLQPSGIENPSAHDAAVWLHNHFDAPFGLDAPDVTTRYFESFYEERVITMHPESRYGEFPYAPIMHDDIPHLRRSLREIFAYLLLKEHGEDFHRDIREHLAMLPNNSGL
;
A
#
# COMPACT_ATOMS: atom_id res chain seq x y z
N MET A 1 17.08 11.09 9.93
CA MET A 1 16.42 10.37 8.82
C MET A 1 15.40 11.30 8.18
N ASP A 2 15.25 11.28 6.87
CA ASP A 2 14.41 12.23 6.12
C ASP A 2 13.07 11.58 5.78
N PRO A 3 11.96 11.90 6.47
CA PRO A 3 10.68 11.20 6.34
C PRO A 3 9.87 11.68 5.13
N ARG A 4 10.52 12.06 4.03
CA ARG A 4 9.85 12.57 2.84
C ARG A 4 9.52 11.43 1.90
N GLY A 5 8.25 11.06 1.91
CA GLY A 5 7.64 10.20 0.90
C GLY A 5 7.41 10.90 -0.44
N CYS A 6 6.70 10.21 -1.33
CA CYS A 6 6.25 10.71 -2.62
C CYS A 6 4.72 10.61 -2.70
N TYR A 7 4.06 11.73 -2.97
CA TYR A 7 2.62 11.87 -2.70
C TYR A 7 1.84 12.40 -3.91
N PRO A 8 0.56 12.03 -4.08
CA PRO A 8 -0.29 12.62 -5.10
C PRO A 8 -0.57 14.10 -4.79
N ALA A 9 -0.45 14.98 -5.77
CA ALA A 9 -0.68 16.41 -5.58
C ALA A 9 -2.17 16.74 -5.37
N GLY A 10 -2.41 17.75 -4.52
CA GLY A 10 -3.72 18.37 -4.30
C GLY A 10 -4.51 17.74 -3.16
N VAL A 11 -5.83 17.92 -3.21
CA VAL A 11 -6.77 17.55 -2.14
C VAL A 11 -7.56 16.31 -2.53
N ARG A 12 -7.71 15.33 -1.64
CA ARG A 12 -8.63 14.20 -1.82
C ARG A 12 -9.56 14.07 -0.63
N HIS A 13 -10.85 14.00 -0.88
CA HIS A 13 -11.86 13.88 0.17
C HIS A 13 -12.39 12.46 0.23
N VAL A 14 -12.66 12.02 1.46
CA VAL A 14 -13.50 10.87 1.79
C VAL A 14 -14.56 11.36 2.80
N PRO A 15 -15.65 10.61 3.04
CA PRO A 15 -16.72 11.06 3.92
C PRO A 15 -16.29 11.53 5.33
N THR A 16 -15.25 10.92 5.91
CA THR A 16 -14.77 11.19 7.28
C THR A 16 -13.39 11.84 7.33
N GLY A 17 -12.88 12.35 6.19
CA GLY A 17 -11.51 12.83 6.13
C GLY A 17 -11.11 13.51 4.83
N PHE A 18 -9.90 14.05 4.82
CA PHE A 18 -9.25 14.45 3.58
C PHE A 18 -7.74 14.24 3.66
N PHE A 19 -7.13 14.16 2.48
CA PHE A 19 -5.70 14.17 2.26
C PHE A 19 -5.32 15.44 1.49
N TYR A 20 -4.15 15.98 1.80
CA TYR A 20 -3.56 17.13 1.12
C TYR A 20 -2.07 16.91 0.92
N ALA A 21 -1.57 17.19 -0.29
CA ALA A 21 -0.14 17.36 -0.51
C ALA A 21 0.19 18.44 -1.54
N ASP A 22 1.22 19.21 -1.22
CA ASP A 22 1.96 20.08 -2.12
C ASP A 22 3.47 19.95 -1.85
N GLU A 23 4.29 20.81 -2.46
CA GLU A 23 5.73 20.76 -2.26
C GLU A 23 6.17 21.17 -0.84
N ASP A 24 5.32 21.82 -0.04
CA ASP A 24 5.64 22.29 1.31
C ASP A 24 5.24 21.28 2.38
N VAL A 25 4.11 20.59 2.21
CA VAL A 25 3.55 19.70 3.22
C VAL A 25 2.69 18.61 2.60
N ALA A 26 2.74 17.41 3.18
CA ALA A 26 1.82 16.31 2.92
C ALA A 26 1.20 15.82 4.24
N PHE A 27 -0.13 15.75 4.30
CA PHE A 27 -0.84 15.31 5.51
C PHE A 27 -2.21 14.72 5.18
N SER A 28 -2.77 13.98 6.13
CA SER A 28 -4.18 13.58 6.11
C SER A 28 -4.84 13.97 7.42
N VAL A 29 -6.14 14.22 7.35
CA VAL A 29 -7.02 14.42 8.49
C VAL A 29 -8.12 13.38 8.39
N VAL A 30 -8.28 12.60 9.44
CA VAL A 30 -9.35 11.62 9.56
C VAL A 30 -10.02 11.76 10.91
N GLN A 31 -11.24 11.24 11.02
CA GLN A 31 -11.87 11.04 12.30
C GLN A 31 -11.01 10.09 13.15
N GLY A 32 -10.65 10.52 14.36
CA GLY A 32 -9.85 9.70 15.28
C GLY A 32 -10.62 8.49 15.81
N GLY A 33 -9.88 7.44 16.17
CA GLY A 33 -10.36 6.23 16.81
C GLY A 33 -9.20 5.30 17.16
N ASP A 34 -9.43 4.30 18.00
CA ASP A 34 -8.45 3.28 18.38
C ASP A 34 -8.86 1.90 17.86
N TRP A 35 -7.91 0.98 17.66
CA TRP A 35 -8.21 -0.42 17.38
C TRP A 35 -8.96 -1.09 18.51
N ALA A 36 -8.78 -0.63 19.76
CA ALA A 36 -9.55 -1.07 20.91
C ALA A 36 -11.06 -0.75 20.80
N ASP A 37 -11.45 0.22 19.97
CA ASP A 37 -12.86 0.54 19.70
C ASP A 37 -13.46 -0.40 18.63
N VAL A 38 -12.62 -1.14 17.90
CA VAL A 38 -13.00 -1.99 16.76
C VAL A 38 -12.91 -3.48 17.12
N ILE A 39 -11.96 -3.85 17.99
CA ILE A 39 -11.66 -5.23 18.37
C ILE A 39 -11.73 -5.35 19.89
N ASP A 40 -12.65 -6.18 20.37
CA ASP A 40 -12.69 -6.57 21.78
C ASP A 40 -11.36 -7.27 22.16
N ASP A 41 -10.77 -6.86 23.28
CA ASP A 41 -9.48 -7.36 23.77
C ASP A 41 -8.32 -7.23 22.74
N ALA A 42 -8.31 -6.14 21.97
CA ALA A 42 -7.22 -5.83 21.05
C ALA A 42 -5.84 -5.96 21.74
N PRO A 43 -4.88 -6.70 21.17
CA PRO A 43 -3.57 -6.87 21.77
C PRO A 43 -2.81 -5.54 21.79
N TYR A 44 -2.19 -5.24 22.92
CA TYR A 44 -1.31 -4.07 23.03
C TYR A 44 -0.07 -4.23 22.16
N SER A 45 0.28 -3.19 21.40
CA SER A 45 1.51 -3.08 20.65
C SER A 45 2.05 -1.66 20.72
N GLU A 46 3.31 -1.52 21.15
CA GLU A 46 4.02 -0.23 21.11
C GLU A 46 4.27 0.26 19.68
N PHE A 47 4.20 -0.66 18.72
CA PHE A 47 4.50 -0.43 17.31
C PHE A 47 3.24 -0.30 16.44
N ASP A 48 2.05 -0.28 17.06
CA ASP A 48 0.86 0.18 16.37
C ASP A 48 0.93 1.70 16.18
N TRP A 49 1.02 2.09 14.91
CA TRP A 49 1.34 3.46 14.51
C TRP A 49 0.22 4.13 13.73
N ALA A 50 -0.79 3.41 13.26
CA ALA A 50 -1.92 3.96 12.52
C ALA A 50 -3.23 3.53 13.15
N SER A 51 -4.10 4.49 13.42
CA SER A 51 -5.50 4.22 13.75
C SER A 51 -6.22 3.52 12.59
N PRO A 52 -7.37 2.86 12.86
CA PRO A 52 -8.16 2.19 11.82
C PRO A 52 -8.51 3.11 10.64
N GLU A 53 -8.95 4.35 10.91
CA GLU A 53 -9.36 5.30 9.86
C GLU A 53 -8.16 5.88 9.11
N GLU A 54 -7.01 6.10 9.78
CA GLU A 54 -5.77 6.49 9.08
C GLU A 54 -5.35 5.39 8.11
N LEU A 55 -5.29 4.14 8.57
CA LEU A 55 -4.89 3.01 7.74
C LEU A 55 -5.87 2.80 6.58
N ARG A 56 -7.18 2.94 6.83
CA ARG A 56 -8.20 2.89 5.79
C ARG A 56 -8.02 3.97 4.73
N PHE A 57 -7.72 5.21 5.13
CA PHE A 57 -7.47 6.28 4.18
C PHE A 57 -6.22 5.97 3.36
N MET A 58 -5.09 5.70 4.01
CA MET A 58 -3.83 5.38 3.34
C MET A 58 -3.99 4.20 2.38
N ALA A 59 -4.68 3.14 2.80
CA ALA A 59 -5.02 2.01 1.95
C ALA A 59 -5.80 2.46 0.70
N SER A 60 -6.84 3.27 0.86
CA SER A 60 -7.63 3.77 -0.27
C SER A 60 -6.79 4.57 -1.28
N LEU A 61 -5.80 5.34 -0.82
CA LEU A 61 -4.88 6.08 -1.68
C LEU A 61 -3.92 5.14 -2.43
N VAL A 62 -3.28 4.20 -1.73
CA VAL A 62 -2.33 3.23 -2.33
C VAL A 62 -3.02 2.37 -3.39
N LEU A 63 -4.28 1.99 -3.16
CA LEU A 63 -5.04 1.19 -4.11
C LEU A 63 -5.46 1.96 -5.38
N CYS A 64 -5.43 3.31 -5.36
CA CYS A 64 -5.72 4.15 -6.53
C CYS A 64 -4.55 4.27 -7.51
N GLU A 65 -3.39 3.71 -7.22
CA GLU A 65 -2.28 3.72 -8.17
C GLU A 65 -2.64 3.07 -9.50
N LEU A 66 -2.06 3.56 -10.58
CA LEU A 66 -2.18 2.95 -11.90
C LEU A 66 -0.98 2.06 -12.18
N ARG A 67 -1.14 1.12 -13.10
CA ARG A 67 -0.06 0.28 -13.63
C ARG A 67 0.99 1.15 -14.34
N ASP A 68 2.25 0.83 -14.10
CA ASP A 68 3.45 1.55 -14.60
C ASP A 68 3.59 3.04 -14.27
N GLU A 69 2.67 3.60 -13.50
CA GLU A 69 2.79 4.93 -12.93
C GLU A 69 3.64 4.94 -11.64
N PRO A 70 4.17 6.10 -11.23
CA PRO A 70 4.82 6.26 -9.94
C PRO A 70 3.86 5.93 -8.80
N TYR A 71 4.23 4.97 -7.96
CA TYR A 71 3.43 4.61 -6.80
C TYR A 71 3.55 5.65 -5.69
N VAL A 72 2.52 5.70 -4.83
CA VAL A 72 2.55 6.51 -3.61
C VAL A 72 3.58 5.88 -2.68
N SER A 73 4.54 6.67 -2.22
CA SER A 73 5.50 6.23 -1.22
C SER A 73 5.17 6.91 0.09
N LEU A 74 4.31 6.30 0.88
CA LEU A 74 3.87 6.87 2.16
C LEU A 74 5.00 6.81 3.19
N TYR A 75 5.24 7.92 3.88
CA TYR A 75 6.09 7.97 5.07
C TYR A 75 5.36 8.76 6.17
N PRO A 76 4.35 8.16 6.80
CA PRO A 76 3.57 8.81 7.83
C PRO A 76 4.43 9.05 9.07
N VAL A 77 4.46 10.30 9.52
CA VAL A 77 5.16 10.69 10.75
C VAL A 77 4.16 10.68 11.89
N VAL A 78 4.16 9.59 12.65
CA VAL A 78 3.12 9.29 13.64
C VAL A 78 3.39 10.00 14.97
N ARG A 79 2.33 10.35 15.70
CA ARG A 79 2.37 10.89 17.08
C ARG A 79 2.98 12.30 17.25
N TYR A 80 3.27 13.00 16.14
CA TYR A 80 3.82 14.37 16.16
C TYR A 80 2.86 15.43 15.60
N SER A 81 1.70 15.01 15.08
CA SER A 81 0.68 15.89 14.53
C SER A 81 -0.27 16.43 15.62
N PRO A 82 -0.79 17.66 15.47
CA PRO A 82 -1.78 18.20 16.40
C PRO A 82 -3.08 17.38 16.33
N ARG A 83 -3.69 17.13 17.49
CA ARG A 83 -5.07 16.64 17.56
C ARG A 83 -6.02 17.82 17.37
N LEU A 84 -6.91 17.71 16.40
CA LEU A 84 -7.90 18.73 16.10
C LEU A 84 -9.23 18.36 16.75
N ASP A 85 -9.91 19.32 17.37
CA ASP A 85 -11.26 19.10 17.89
C ASP A 85 -12.23 19.01 16.70
N ALA A 86 -12.88 17.86 16.55
CA ALA A 86 -13.81 17.62 15.45
C ALA A 86 -14.98 18.62 15.41
N ARG A 87 -15.34 19.22 16.57
CA ARG A 87 -16.41 20.24 16.65
C ARG A 87 -16.02 21.56 16.00
N ASP A 88 -14.72 21.81 15.88
CA ASP A 88 -14.17 23.04 15.29
C ASP A 88 -13.81 22.86 13.81
N LEU A 89 -14.01 21.66 13.25
CA LEU A 89 -13.73 21.32 11.86
C LEU A 89 -15.03 21.15 11.06
N ASP A 90 -15.27 22.09 10.14
CA ASP A 90 -16.28 21.92 9.10
C ASP A 90 -15.66 21.25 7.87
N MET A 91 -15.79 19.92 7.78
CA MET A 91 -15.26 19.13 6.66
C MET A 91 -15.97 19.40 5.32
N THR A 92 -17.12 20.10 5.33
CA THR A 92 -17.83 20.50 4.11
C THR A 92 -17.31 21.82 3.54
N CYS A 93 -16.58 22.60 4.35
CA CYS A 93 -16.02 23.88 3.94
C CYS A 93 -14.67 23.69 3.22
N PRO A 94 -14.53 24.13 1.96
CA PRO A 94 -13.25 24.01 1.22
C PRO A 94 -12.07 24.73 1.90
N LEU A 95 -12.35 25.77 2.69
CA LEU A 95 -11.32 26.52 3.41
C LEU A 95 -10.72 25.74 4.58
N THR A 96 -11.37 24.67 5.05
CA THR A 96 -10.87 23.86 6.17
C THR A 96 -9.52 23.24 5.85
N VAL A 97 -9.31 22.77 4.61
CA VAL A 97 -8.02 22.20 4.18
C VAL A 97 -6.90 23.23 4.29
N HIS A 98 -7.13 24.46 3.81
CA HIS A 98 -6.16 25.55 3.90
C HIS A 98 -5.86 25.95 5.35
N ARG A 99 -6.90 26.01 6.20
CA ARG A 99 -6.73 26.32 7.63
C ARG A 99 -5.89 25.26 8.35
N VAL A 100 -6.12 23.98 8.07
CA VAL A 100 -5.33 22.90 8.67
C VAL A 100 -3.90 22.91 8.13
N ARG A 101 -3.71 23.16 6.83
CA ARG A 101 -2.37 23.33 6.23
C ARG A 101 -1.58 24.42 6.94
N ASP A 102 -2.17 25.60 7.09
CA ASP A 102 -1.52 26.75 7.73
C ASP A 102 -1.23 26.48 9.22
N LEU A 103 -2.14 25.77 9.91
CA LEU A 103 -1.92 25.33 11.27
C LEU A 103 -0.72 24.39 11.36
N ILE A 104 -0.64 23.36 10.52
CA ILE A 104 0.48 22.40 10.51
C ILE A 104 1.79 23.13 10.26
N LEU A 105 1.87 24.00 9.24
CA LEU A 105 3.10 24.75 8.94
C LEU A 105 3.52 25.68 10.10
N LYS A 106 2.55 26.31 10.76
CA LYS A 106 2.81 27.15 11.94
C LYS A 106 3.30 26.33 13.14
N THR A 107 2.77 25.13 13.34
CA THR A 107 3.08 24.32 14.54
C THR A 107 4.21 23.31 14.35
N ALA A 108 4.61 22.99 13.12
CA ALA A 108 5.62 21.96 12.82
C ALA A 108 6.99 22.22 13.50
N GLY A 109 7.33 23.49 13.73
CA GLY A 109 8.55 23.89 14.45
C GLY A 109 8.40 23.96 15.98
N ASP A 110 7.18 24.15 16.46
CA ASP A 110 6.84 24.53 17.84
C ASP A 110 6.16 23.39 18.60
N VAL A 111 6.78 22.20 18.58
CA VAL A 111 6.20 21.03 19.25
C VAL A 111 6.32 21.16 20.76
N VAL A 112 5.19 21.47 21.41
CA VAL A 112 4.95 21.32 22.85
C VAL A 112 4.21 20.00 23.05
N GLY A 113 4.95 18.90 23.16
CA GLY A 113 4.40 17.56 23.33
C GLY A 113 5.26 16.70 24.25
N PRO A 114 4.77 15.52 24.68
CA PRO A 114 5.48 14.65 25.64
C PRO A 114 6.83 14.15 25.13
N PHE A 115 7.03 14.16 23.80
CA PHE A 115 8.29 13.78 23.15
C PHE A 115 9.31 14.93 23.02
N GLY A 116 8.94 16.14 23.45
CA GLY A 116 9.82 17.31 23.50
C GLY A 116 10.48 17.63 22.16
N GLN A 117 11.80 17.83 22.17
CA GLN A 117 12.57 18.14 20.96
C GLN A 117 12.58 17.02 19.90
N HIS A 118 12.36 15.76 20.29
CA HIS A 118 12.36 14.62 19.37
C HIS A 118 11.17 14.61 18.42
N GLY A 119 10.10 15.36 18.76
CA GLY A 119 8.94 15.52 17.88
C GLY A 119 9.02 16.68 16.91
N ARG A 120 10.08 17.49 16.94
CA ARG A 120 10.22 18.62 16.05
C ARG A 120 10.50 18.16 14.63
N LEU A 121 9.66 18.60 13.70
CA LEU A 121 9.85 18.38 12.27
C LEU A 121 10.73 19.48 11.64
N THR A 122 11.50 20.22 12.44
CA THR A 122 12.29 21.37 11.97
C THR A 122 13.31 21.02 10.89
N GLY A 123 13.83 19.79 10.89
CA GLY A 123 14.74 19.28 9.86
C GLY A 123 14.08 19.00 8.50
N THR A 124 12.75 18.98 8.43
CA THR A 124 11.98 18.75 7.19
C THR A 124 11.41 20.03 6.59
N ILE A 125 11.19 21.08 7.40
CA ILE A 125 10.62 22.37 6.97
C ILE A 125 11.33 23.01 5.76
N PRO A 126 12.67 23.08 5.68
CA PRO A 126 13.33 23.72 4.54
C PRO A 126 13.31 22.87 3.27
N LYS A 127 12.82 21.63 3.33
CA LYS A 127 12.91 20.65 2.25
C LYS A 127 11.56 20.50 1.55
N LYS A 128 11.59 20.44 0.22
CA LYS A 128 10.38 20.23 -0.58
C LYS A 128 9.99 18.76 -0.66
N TYR A 129 8.70 18.47 -0.65
CA TYR A 129 8.15 17.15 -0.95
C TYR A 129 8.14 16.90 -2.44
N THR A 130 8.35 15.64 -2.82
CA THR A 130 8.09 15.19 -4.20
C THR A 130 6.59 14.92 -4.31
N VAL A 131 5.93 15.67 -5.19
CA VAL A 131 4.51 15.47 -5.50
C VAL A 131 4.32 15.02 -6.94
N ILE A 132 3.41 14.08 -7.14
CA ILE A 132 3.08 13.50 -8.43
C ILE A 132 1.73 14.05 -8.90
N PRO A 133 1.59 14.46 -10.17
CA PRO A 133 0.32 14.93 -10.72
C PRO A 133 -0.85 13.98 -10.45
N ALA A 134 -1.99 14.57 -10.10
CA ALA A 134 -3.22 13.89 -9.70
C ALA A 134 -3.75 12.88 -10.73
N ASP A 135 -3.58 13.20 -12.01
CA ASP A 135 -4.06 12.47 -13.18
C ASP A 135 -3.26 11.19 -13.47
N ARG A 136 -2.12 11.00 -12.79
CA ARG A 136 -1.33 9.75 -12.81
C ARG A 136 -1.85 8.68 -11.85
N TYR A 137 -3.02 8.91 -11.25
CA TYR A 137 -3.69 8.02 -10.31
C TYR A 137 -5.16 7.84 -10.69
N GLY A 138 -5.72 6.65 -10.45
CA GLY A 138 -7.12 6.30 -10.67
C GLY A 138 -8.02 6.74 -9.51
N PHE A 139 -8.05 8.05 -9.21
CA PHE A 139 -8.83 8.61 -8.10
C PHE A 139 -10.35 8.54 -8.30
N ASP A 140 -10.82 8.23 -9.50
CA ASP A 140 -12.21 7.88 -9.77
C ASP A 140 -12.67 6.67 -8.92
N ARG A 141 -11.74 5.80 -8.51
CA ARG A 141 -12.03 4.63 -7.66
C ARG A 141 -11.85 4.89 -6.16
N LEU A 142 -11.38 6.07 -5.74
CA LEU A 142 -11.03 6.35 -4.34
C LEU A 142 -12.19 6.05 -3.38
N LEU A 143 -13.39 6.59 -3.67
CA LEU A 143 -14.55 6.39 -2.81
C LEU A 143 -15.03 4.93 -2.81
N ARG A 144 -14.87 4.21 -3.93
CA ARG A 144 -15.23 2.79 -4.03
C ARG A 144 -14.31 1.94 -3.15
N PHE A 145 -13.00 2.19 -3.19
CA PHE A 145 -12.05 1.53 -2.29
C PHE A 145 -12.35 1.88 -0.84
N TRP A 146 -12.52 3.17 -0.54
CA TRP A 146 -12.87 3.65 0.79
C TRP A 146 -14.07 2.90 1.37
N ASP A 147 -15.17 2.80 0.63
CA ASP A 147 -16.39 2.13 1.08
C ASP A 147 -16.18 0.63 1.29
N LYS A 148 -15.48 -0.05 0.37
CA LYS A 148 -15.22 -1.49 0.48
C LYS A 148 -14.30 -1.84 1.64
N LEU A 149 -13.34 -0.98 1.97
CA LEU A 149 -12.42 -1.18 3.09
C LEU A 149 -13.12 -1.27 4.45
N ARG A 150 -14.33 -0.71 4.60
CA ARG A 150 -15.11 -0.84 5.85
C ARG A 150 -15.36 -2.31 6.22
N GLY A 151 -15.53 -3.18 5.23
CA GLY A 151 -15.77 -4.61 5.42
C GLY A 151 -14.55 -5.49 5.16
N ALA A 152 -13.36 -4.90 4.99
CA ALA A 152 -12.14 -5.67 4.74
C ALA A 152 -11.71 -6.43 6.01
N SER A 153 -11.15 -7.63 5.82
CA SER A 153 -10.66 -8.45 6.92
C SER A 153 -9.37 -7.87 7.54
N PHE A 154 -9.04 -8.28 8.77
CA PHE A 154 -7.77 -7.91 9.37
C PHE A 154 -6.56 -8.46 8.60
N VAL A 155 -6.71 -9.58 7.89
CA VAL A 155 -5.68 -10.10 6.98
C VAL A 155 -5.39 -9.09 5.85
N PHE A 156 -6.45 -8.49 5.28
CA PHE A 156 -6.31 -7.43 4.28
C PHE A 156 -5.58 -6.22 4.84
N TYR A 157 -6.03 -5.71 5.99
CA TYR A 157 -5.39 -4.56 6.63
C TYR A 157 -3.94 -4.84 7.00
N ARG A 158 -3.63 -6.04 7.50
CA ARG A 158 -2.26 -6.45 7.82
C ARG A 158 -1.38 -6.45 6.58
N GLY A 159 -1.87 -6.96 5.45
CA GLY A 159 -1.15 -6.99 4.18
C GLY A 159 -0.86 -5.60 3.62
N ILE A 160 -1.88 -4.72 3.58
CA ILE A 160 -1.68 -3.34 3.13
C ILE A 160 -0.80 -2.54 4.08
N TYR A 161 -0.95 -2.73 5.39
CA TYR A 161 -0.09 -2.09 6.39
C TYR A 161 1.39 -2.45 6.17
N THR A 162 1.72 -3.71 5.88
CA THR A 162 3.11 -4.09 5.63
C THR A 162 3.61 -3.67 4.26
N LEU A 163 2.72 -3.57 3.26
CA LEU A 163 3.06 -2.96 1.98
C LEU A 163 3.44 -1.48 2.16
N ILE A 164 2.65 -0.72 2.91
CA ILE A 164 2.97 0.67 3.28
C ILE A 164 4.27 0.74 4.08
N LYS A 165 4.47 -0.17 5.04
CA LYS A 165 5.71 -0.24 5.82
C LYS A 165 6.93 -0.51 4.93
N ALA A 166 6.80 -1.34 3.90
CA ALA A 166 7.86 -1.55 2.93
C ALA A 166 8.20 -0.26 2.17
N ASP A 167 7.20 0.52 1.76
CA ASP A 167 7.40 1.83 1.12
C ASP A 167 8.14 2.82 2.04
N MET A 168 7.89 2.77 3.36
CA MET A 168 8.62 3.55 4.37
C MET A 168 10.09 3.12 4.47
N LEU A 169 10.34 1.82 4.61
CA LEU A 169 11.68 1.26 4.82
C LEU A 169 12.58 1.51 3.61
N ARG A 170 12.03 1.36 2.39
CA ARG A 170 12.74 1.57 1.13
C ARG A 170 13.21 3.02 0.91
N GLN A 171 12.76 4.00 1.70
CA GLN A 171 13.27 5.38 1.61
C GLN A 171 14.75 5.48 1.96
N HIS A 172 15.29 4.51 2.71
CA HIS A 172 16.71 4.44 3.03
C HIS A 172 17.23 3.07 2.62
N TYR A 173 18.23 3.09 1.74
CA TYR A 173 18.78 1.90 1.10
C TYR A 173 19.21 0.83 2.11
N GLU A 174 19.68 1.28 3.28
CA GLU A 174 20.13 0.45 4.39
C GLU A 174 19.03 -0.46 4.97
N PHE A 175 17.74 -0.17 4.73
CA PHE A 175 16.62 -0.98 5.22
C PHE A 175 15.87 -1.74 4.12
N ASN A 176 16.50 -1.94 2.97
CA ASN A 176 15.88 -2.66 1.86
C ASN A 176 15.62 -4.15 2.21
N GLU A 177 16.45 -4.77 3.06
CA GLU A 177 16.19 -6.13 3.57
C GLU A 177 14.91 -6.16 4.43
N GLU A 178 14.71 -5.18 5.32
CA GLU A 178 13.50 -5.07 6.12
C GLU A 178 12.27 -4.69 5.27
N ALA A 179 12.48 -3.94 4.19
CA ALA A 179 11.43 -3.60 3.23
C ALA A 179 10.91 -4.87 2.54
N ILE A 180 11.79 -5.75 2.03
CA ILE A 180 11.36 -7.00 1.40
C ILE A 180 10.75 -7.96 2.42
N LEU A 181 11.26 -8.03 3.65
CA LEU A 181 10.64 -8.80 4.73
C LEU A 181 9.20 -8.34 5.01
N SER A 182 8.94 -7.04 4.96
CA SER A 182 7.59 -6.49 5.09
C SER A 182 6.71 -6.88 3.89
N LEU A 183 7.26 -6.92 2.67
CA LEU A 183 6.54 -7.41 1.49
C LEU A 183 6.24 -8.91 1.57
N TYR A 184 7.09 -9.74 2.17
CA TYR A 184 6.77 -11.16 2.38
C TYR A 184 5.57 -11.37 3.30
N ILE A 185 5.33 -10.47 4.27
CA ILE A 185 4.11 -10.50 5.09
C ILE A 185 2.90 -10.08 4.25
N ALA A 186 3.05 -9.07 3.37
CA ALA A 186 2.00 -8.69 2.44
C ALA A 186 1.68 -9.82 1.45
N LEU A 187 2.70 -10.56 0.99
CA LEU A 187 2.57 -11.73 0.14
C LEU A 187 1.77 -12.83 0.83
N ASP A 188 2.10 -13.17 2.07
CA ASP A 188 1.39 -14.18 2.87
C ASP A 188 -0.09 -13.80 3.12
N ALA A 189 -0.34 -12.51 3.37
CA ALA A 189 -1.70 -11.97 3.46
C ALA A 189 -2.44 -12.08 2.13
N SER A 190 -1.81 -11.73 1.00
CA SER A 190 -2.40 -11.86 -0.33
C SER A 190 -2.76 -13.32 -0.65
N PHE A 191 -1.87 -14.26 -0.34
CA PHE A 191 -2.11 -15.69 -0.57
C PHE A 191 -3.31 -16.18 0.24
N SER A 192 -3.39 -15.80 1.52
CA SER A 192 -4.53 -16.14 2.40
C SER A 192 -5.86 -15.59 1.87
N LEU A 193 -5.85 -14.37 1.32
CA LEU A 193 -7.04 -13.75 0.73
C LEU A 193 -7.43 -14.43 -0.59
N VAL A 194 -6.47 -14.80 -1.45
CA VAL A 194 -6.73 -15.56 -2.69
C VAL A 194 -7.33 -16.91 -2.35
N LYS A 195 -6.79 -17.64 -1.37
CA LYS A 195 -7.39 -18.90 -0.90
C LYS A 195 -8.84 -18.70 -0.43
N SER A 196 -9.07 -17.67 0.38
CA SER A 196 -10.43 -17.34 0.86
C SER A 196 -11.37 -16.98 -0.30
N HIS A 197 -10.85 -16.35 -1.34
CA HIS A 197 -11.59 -16.02 -2.57
C HIS A 197 -11.93 -17.27 -3.40
N LEU A 198 -11.07 -18.30 -3.39
CA LEU A 198 -11.24 -19.54 -4.14
C LEU A 198 -12.17 -20.55 -3.44
N GLN A 199 -12.31 -20.50 -2.12
CA GLN A 199 -13.14 -21.42 -1.34
C GLN A 199 -14.61 -21.49 -1.83
N PRO A 200 -15.30 -20.37 -2.11
CA PRO A 200 -16.66 -20.41 -2.65
C PRO A 200 -16.80 -21.11 -4.02
N SER A 201 -15.71 -21.26 -4.77
CA SER A 201 -15.69 -21.96 -6.06
C SER A 201 -15.64 -23.48 -5.93
N GLY A 202 -15.74 -24.02 -4.70
CA GLY A 202 -15.81 -25.45 -4.43
C GLY A 202 -14.47 -26.10 -4.09
N ILE A 203 -13.39 -25.32 -3.96
CA ILE A 203 -12.08 -25.81 -3.53
C ILE A 203 -11.96 -25.62 -2.02
N GLU A 204 -12.20 -26.68 -1.24
CA GLU A 204 -12.25 -26.61 0.23
C GLU A 204 -10.94 -26.11 0.84
N ASN A 205 -9.80 -26.56 0.32
CA ASN A 205 -8.46 -26.16 0.76
C ASN A 205 -7.59 -25.79 -0.45
N PRO A 206 -7.69 -24.56 -0.98
CA PRO A 206 -6.91 -24.17 -2.14
C PRO A 206 -5.40 -24.22 -1.85
N SER A 207 -4.68 -24.84 -2.78
CA SER A 207 -3.23 -25.02 -2.74
C SER A 207 -2.49 -23.78 -3.26
N ALA A 208 -1.15 -23.78 -3.14
CA ALA A 208 -0.31 -22.76 -3.74
C ALA A 208 -0.38 -22.78 -5.28
N HIS A 209 -0.64 -23.95 -5.88
CA HIS A 209 -0.84 -24.08 -7.31
C HIS A 209 -2.20 -23.50 -7.75
N ASP A 210 -3.27 -23.75 -6.99
CA ASP A 210 -4.59 -23.16 -7.30
C ASP A 210 -4.55 -21.63 -7.29
N ALA A 211 -3.78 -21.05 -6.35
CA ALA A 211 -3.53 -19.61 -6.31
C ALA A 211 -2.67 -19.11 -7.48
N ALA A 212 -1.71 -19.91 -7.96
CA ALA A 212 -0.91 -19.60 -9.15
C ALA A 212 -1.79 -19.59 -10.42
N VAL A 213 -2.67 -20.58 -10.56
CA VAL A 213 -3.66 -20.64 -11.64
C VAL A 213 -4.61 -19.45 -11.58
N TRP A 214 -5.08 -19.08 -10.38
CA TRP A 214 -5.89 -17.88 -10.19
C TRP A 214 -5.15 -16.62 -10.63
N LEU A 215 -3.90 -16.43 -10.20
CA LEU A 215 -3.07 -15.29 -10.56
C LEU A 215 -2.93 -15.21 -12.09
N HIS A 216 -2.58 -16.32 -12.72
CA HIS A 216 -2.44 -16.40 -14.16
C HIS A 216 -3.74 -15.99 -14.88
N ASN A 217 -4.87 -16.59 -14.49
CA ASN A 217 -6.14 -16.35 -15.18
C ASN A 217 -6.61 -14.88 -15.12
N HIS A 218 -6.24 -14.15 -14.08
CA HIS A 218 -6.67 -12.77 -13.88
C HIS A 218 -5.65 -11.74 -14.37
N PHE A 219 -4.35 -12.03 -14.26
CA PHE A 219 -3.30 -11.04 -14.50
C PHE A 219 -2.43 -11.35 -15.73
N ASP A 220 -2.22 -12.62 -16.06
CA ASP A 220 -1.21 -13.04 -17.05
C ASP A 220 -1.84 -13.53 -18.37
N ALA A 221 -2.88 -14.36 -18.27
CA ALA A 221 -3.62 -14.90 -19.41
C ALA A 221 -4.13 -13.81 -20.39
N PRO A 222 -4.62 -12.64 -19.93
CA PRO A 222 -5.01 -11.56 -20.83
C PRO A 222 -3.88 -10.98 -21.69
N PHE A 223 -2.61 -11.20 -21.29
CA PHE A 223 -1.41 -10.84 -22.04
C PHE A 223 -0.83 -12.02 -22.83
N GLY A 224 -1.56 -13.13 -22.95
CA GLY A 224 -1.12 -14.30 -23.71
C GLY A 224 0.08 -15.03 -23.13
N LEU A 225 0.34 -14.86 -21.82
CA LEU A 225 1.37 -15.64 -21.13
C LEU A 225 0.92 -17.09 -20.96
N ASP A 226 1.89 -18.01 -20.92
CA ASP A 226 1.62 -19.43 -20.80
C ASP A 226 1.05 -19.79 -19.43
N ALA A 227 0.10 -20.73 -19.42
CA ALA A 227 -0.49 -21.22 -18.20
C ALA A 227 0.57 -21.89 -17.30
N PRO A 228 0.46 -21.73 -15.97
CA PRO A 228 1.37 -22.37 -15.03
C PRO A 228 1.33 -23.89 -15.17
N ASP A 229 2.49 -24.53 -15.13
CA ASP A 229 2.55 -25.98 -15.07
C ASP A 229 2.11 -26.52 -13.70
N VAL A 230 1.94 -27.83 -13.59
CA VAL A 230 1.47 -28.51 -12.35
C VAL A 230 2.39 -28.32 -11.14
N THR A 231 3.62 -27.85 -11.34
CA THR A 231 4.59 -27.61 -10.27
C THR A 231 4.63 -26.17 -9.80
N THR A 232 4.21 -25.24 -10.66
CA THR A 232 4.25 -23.80 -10.44
C THR A 232 3.40 -23.40 -9.23
N ARG A 233 3.98 -22.59 -8.34
CA ARG A 233 3.33 -22.10 -7.12
C ARG A 233 3.22 -20.59 -7.11
N TYR A 234 2.24 -20.09 -6.36
CA TYR A 234 1.98 -18.66 -6.19
C TYR A 234 3.22 -17.93 -5.63
N PHE A 235 3.84 -17.07 -6.46
CA PHE A 235 5.08 -16.35 -6.15
C PHE A 235 6.19 -17.25 -5.58
N GLU A 236 6.45 -18.39 -6.22
CA GLU A 236 7.39 -19.40 -5.72
C GLU A 236 8.77 -18.84 -5.40
N SER A 237 9.39 -18.09 -6.33
CA SER A 237 10.73 -17.52 -6.14
C SER A 237 10.82 -16.67 -4.86
N PHE A 238 9.85 -15.77 -4.66
CA PHE A 238 9.78 -14.93 -3.46
C PHE A 238 9.58 -15.74 -2.17
N TYR A 239 8.88 -16.88 -2.25
CA TYR A 239 8.76 -17.77 -1.10
C TYR A 239 10.10 -18.42 -0.76
N GLU A 240 10.88 -18.84 -1.76
CA GLU A 240 12.21 -19.40 -1.54
C GLU A 240 13.18 -18.35 -0.98
N GLU A 241 13.18 -17.15 -1.55
CA GLU A 241 13.97 -16.01 -1.07
C GLU A 241 13.61 -15.63 0.37
N ARG A 242 12.32 -15.66 0.73
CA ARG A 242 11.86 -15.49 2.11
C ARG A 242 12.48 -16.51 3.04
N VAL A 243 12.50 -17.79 2.66
CA VAL A 243 13.09 -18.86 3.49
C VAL A 243 14.57 -18.60 3.68
N ILE A 244 15.30 -18.28 2.61
CA ILE A 244 16.75 -17.99 2.66
C ILE A 244 17.03 -16.77 3.55
N THR A 245 16.22 -15.71 3.43
CA THR A 245 16.41 -14.46 4.17
C THR A 245 16.20 -14.63 5.68
N MET A 246 15.20 -15.40 6.10
CA MET A 246 14.87 -15.55 7.52
C MET A 246 15.58 -16.73 8.21
N HIS A 247 16.11 -17.67 7.43
CA HIS A 247 16.75 -18.88 7.94
C HIS A 247 18.17 -18.98 7.37
N PRO A 248 19.19 -18.47 8.10
CA PRO A 248 20.59 -18.46 7.65
C PRO A 248 21.13 -19.85 7.30
N GLU A 249 20.61 -20.89 7.94
CA GLU A 249 20.78 -22.29 7.55
C GLU A 249 19.42 -22.82 7.08
N SER A 250 19.32 -23.16 5.79
CA SER A 250 18.09 -23.69 5.21
C SER A 250 18.38 -24.78 4.19
N ARG A 251 17.32 -25.41 3.65
CA ARG A 251 17.44 -26.41 2.56
C ARG A 251 18.08 -25.86 1.29
N TYR A 252 18.20 -24.54 1.17
CA TYR A 252 18.78 -23.84 0.03
C TYR A 252 20.27 -23.51 0.23
N GLY A 253 20.83 -23.82 1.40
CA GLY A 253 22.23 -23.57 1.74
C GLY A 253 22.41 -22.51 2.81
N GLU A 254 23.68 -22.16 3.02
CA GLU A 254 24.14 -21.12 3.95
C GLU A 254 24.66 -19.94 3.14
N PHE A 255 24.19 -18.74 3.48
CA PHE A 255 24.57 -17.50 2.79
C PHE A 255 25.01 -16.44 3.80
N PRO A 256 26.08 -15.67 3.51
CA PRO A 256 26.54 -14.60 4.40
C PRO A 256 25.63 -13.36 4.42
N TYR A 257 24.70 -13.27 3.47
CA TYR A 257 23.67 -12.24 3.32
C TYR A 257 22.47 -12.83 2.58
N ALA A 258 21.31 -12.17 2.64
CA ALA A 258 20.14 -12.58 1.86
C ALA A 258 20.37 -12.30 0.35
N PRO A 259 20.30 -13.29 -0.54
CA PRO A 259 20.55 -13.11 -1.98
C PRO A 259 19.32 -12.51 -2.69
N ILE A 260 18.92 -11.31 -2.24
CA ILE A 260 17.78 -10.56 -2.79
C ILE A 260 18.29 -9.51 -3.80
N MET A 261 17.49 -9.24 -4.82
CA MET A 261 17.78 -8.20 -5.80
C MET A 261 16.98 -6.93 -5.48
N HIS A 262 17.52 -5.77 -5.85
CA HIS A 262 16.86 -4.50 -5.55
C HIS A 262 15.54 -4.33 -6.33
N ASP A 263 15.42 -4.92 -7.52
CA ASP A 263 14.24 -4.90 -8.37
C ASP A 263 13.09 -5.82 -7.89
N ASP A 264 13.39 -6.77 -7.00
CA ASP A 264 12.39 -7.62 -6.34
C ASP A 264 11.38 -6.78 -5.54
N ILE A 265 11.86 -5.75 -4.85
CA ILE A 265 11.03 -4.85 -4.04
C ILE A 265 9.96 -4.15 -4.89
N PRO A 266 10.31 -3.34 -5.92
CA PRO A 266 9.31 -2.67 -6.74
C PRO A 266 8.45 -3.65 -7.55
N HIS A 267 8.98 -4.80 -7.98
CA HIS A 267 8.20 -5.82 -8.68
C HIS A 267 7.11 -6.40 -7.78
N LEU A 268 7.50 -7.01 -6.65
CA LEU A 268 6.56 -7.64 -5.72
C LEU A 268 5.55 -6.63 -5.17
N ARG A 269 6.00 -5.43 -4.79
CA ARG A 269 5.13 -4.39 -4.25
C ARG A 269 4.03 -3.97 -5.24
N ARG A 270 4.36 -3.84 -6.53
CA ARG A 270 3.37 -3.50 -7.57
C ARG A 270 2.37 -4.62 -7.76
N SER A 271 2.84 -5.85 -7.90
CA SER A 271 1.98 -7.03 -8.08
C SER A 271 1.02 -7.20 -6.89
N LEU A 272 1.53 -7.11 -5.66
CA LEU A 272 0.70 -7.24 -4.46
C LEU A 272 -0.35 -6.14 -4.36
N ARG A 273 0.02 -4.87 -4.63
CA ARG A 273 -0.95 -3.76 -4.63
C ARG A 273 -2.10 -4.04 -5.59
N GLU A 274 -1.80 -4.51 -6.79
CA GLU A 274 -2.81 -4.82 -7.80
C GLU A 274 -3.71 -5.99 -7.39
N ILE A 275 -3.14 -7.04 -6.80
CA ILE A 275 -3.87 -8.17 -6.25
C ILE A 275 -4.82 -7.71 -5.13
N PHE A 276 -4.36 -6.87 -4.20
CA PHE A 276 -5.22 -6.31 -3.16
C PHE A 276 -6.35 -5.44 -3.75
N ALA A 277 -6.06 -4.62 -4.76
CA ALA A 277 -7.07 -3.82 -5.43
C ALA A 277 -8.15 -4.68 -6.10
N TYR A 278 -7.72 -5.73 -6.82
CA TYR A 278 -8.62 -6.68 -7.47
C TYR A 278 -9.44 -7.46 -6.44
N LEU A 279 -8.83 -7.99 -5.37
CA LEU A 279 -9.56 -8.75 -4.35
C LEU A 279 -10.65 -7.90 -3.67
N LEU A 280 -10.40 -6.60 -3.52
CA LEU A 280 -11.32 -5.69 -2.85
C LEU A 280 -12.49 -5.24 -3.74
N LEU A 281 -12.23 -4.91 -5.01
CA LEU A 281 -13.28 -4.45 -5.95
C LEU A 281 -13.85 -5.55 -6.85
N LYS A 282 -13.15 -6.67 -7.00
CA LYS A 282 -13.42 -7.78 -7.92
C LYS A 282 -13.41 -7.40 -9.40
N GLU A 283 -12.58 -6.41 -9.74
CA GLU A 283 -12.38 -5.92 -11.10
C GLU A 283 -11.00 -5.28 -11.22
N HIS A 284 -10.49 -5.20 -12.46
CA HIS A 284 -9.30 -4.43 -12.77
C HIS A 284 -9.65 -2.96 -13.05
N GLY A 285 -8.63 -2.09 -13.03
CA GLY A 285 -8.81 -0.71 -13.47
C GLY A 285 -8.77 -0.53 -14.98
N GLU A 286 -9.18 0.64 -15.44
CA GLU A 286 -9.10 1.02 -16.86
C GLU A 286 -7.67 1.01 -17.39
N ASP A 287 -6.67 1.24 -16.54
CA ASP A 287 -5.26 1.09 -16.85
C ASP A 287 -4.89 -0.33 -17.28
N PHE A 288 -5.32 -1.35 -16.54
CA PHE A 288 -5.11 -2.75 -16.92
C PHE A 288 -5.75 -3.08 -18.27
N HIS A 289 -6.99 -2.64 -18.50
CA HIS A 289 -7.68 -2.85 -19.77
C HIS A 289 -7.03 -2.10 -20.93
N ARG A 290 -6.44 -0.92 -20.67
CA ARG A 290 -5.66 -0.18 -21.65
C ARG A 290 -4.38 -0.94 -21.99
N ASP A 291 -3.64 -1.43 -21.00
CA ASP A 291 -2.40 -2.19 -21.22
C ASP A 291 -2.66 -3.45 -22.06
N ILE A 292 -3.77 -4.16 -21.82
CA ILE A 292 -4.17 -5.30 -22.66
C ILE A 292 -4.43 -4.87 -24.10
N ARG A 293 -5.17 -3.77 -24.32
CA ARG A 293 -5.45 -3.27 -25.67
C ARG A 293 -4.16 -2.89 -26.40
N GLU A 294 -3.23 -2.25 -25.71
CA GLU A 294 -1.92 -1.87 -26.25
C GLU A 294 -1.08 -3.10 -26.58
N HIS A 295 -1.03 -4.08 -25.68
CA HIS A 295 -0.34 -5.35 -25.91
C HIS A 295 -0.89 -6.10 -27.13
N LEU A 296 -2.22 -6.24 -27.23
CA LEU A 296 -2.87 -6.90 -28.36
C LEU A 296 -2.65 -6.15 -29.69
N ALA A 297 -2.55 -4.82 -29.65
CA ALA A 297 -2.24 -4.01 -30.84
C ALA A 297 -0.79 -4.16 -31.32
N MET A 298 0.13 -4.56 -30.44
CA MET A 298 1.54 -4.83 -30.79
C MET A 298 1.75 -6.23 -31.36
N LEU A 299 0.80 -7.17 -31.16
CA LEU A 299 0.88 -8.48 -31.77
C LEU A 299 0.74 -8.36 -33.29
N PRO A 300 1.64 -8.95 -34.09
CA PRO A 300 1.51 -8.92 -35.54
C PRO A 300 0.18 -9.58 -35.94
N ASN A 301 -0.59 -8.92 -36.81
CA ASN A 301 -1.79 -9.48 -37.43
C ASN A 301 -1.40 -10.76 -38.21
N ASN A 302 -1.44 -11.92 -37.56
CA ASN A 302 -1.45 -13.21 -38.22
C ASN A 302 -2.86 -13.47 -38.79
N SER A 303 -3.29 -12.61 -39.70
CA SER A 303 -4.39 -12.86 -40.63
C SER A 303 -3.77 -13.23 -41.98
N GLY A 304 -3.41 -14.51 -42.11
CA GLY A 304 -2.78 -15.09 -43.29
C GLY A 304 -2.93 -16.61 -43.30
N LEU A 305 -4.17 -17.09 -43.22
CA LEU A 305 -4.60 -18.39 -43.75
C LEU A 305 -5.83 -18.16 -44.62
#